data_AF-A0A9E2YS98-F1
#
_entry.id   AF-A0A9E2YS98-F1
#
_cell.length_a   1.000
_cell.length_b   1.000
_cell.length_c   1.000
_cell.angle_alpha   90.00
_cell.angle_beta   90.00
_cell.angle_gamma   90.00
#
_symmetry.space_group_name_H-M   'P 1'
#
loop_
_entity.id
_entity.type
_entity.pdbx_description
1 polymer ?
#
loop_
_entity_poly.entity_id
_entity_poly.type
_entity_poly.pdbx_seq_one_letter_code
_entity_poly.pdbx_strand_id
1 'polypeptide(L)'
;MKEDLRQEFEKSCVAGAATDFGQLILLFTKPNLSKYRFEFTGDTRIGVDNAWLIGFTQQGGNESLHISEGSKKMKEKLQGEIAVRQGDYLPLRITLNSSHNREDNEIRDEAKLDYAVISGTLLPAALVYRRFVNDEMVLESIYRYSDWQPIPAK
;
A
#
# COMPACT_ATOMS: atom_id res chain seq x y z
N MET A 1 -23.64 -19.91 10.00
CA MET A 1 -24.41 -18.70 9.65
C MET A 1 -23.78 -17.40 10.15
N LYS A 2 -23.52 -17.21 11.46
CA LYS A 2 -22.77 -16.01 11.95
C LYS A 2 -21.29 -16.01 11.55
N GLU A 3 -20.65 -17.17 11.57
CA GLU A 3 -19.23 -17.31 11.18
C GLU A 3 -19.03 -17.14 9.66
N ASP A 4 -19.95 -17.67 8.85
CA ASP A 4 -19.92 -17.52 7.39
C ASP A 4 -20.09 -16.05 6.98
N LEU A 5 -21.01 -15.31 7.63
CA LEU A 5 -21.19 -13.88 7.38
C LEU A 5 -19.94 -13.08 7.78
N ARG A 6 -19.25 -13.48 8.86
CA ARG A 6 -18.02 -12.80 9.30
C ARG A 6 -16.88 -13.04 8.29
N GLN A 7 -16.69 -14.27 7.83
CA GLN A 7 -15.70 -14.58 6.80
C GLN A 7 -16.01 -13.88 5.47
N GLU A 8 -17.28 -13.79 5.09
CA GLU A 8 -17.70 -13.15 3.85
C GLU A 8 -17.54 -11.62 3.94
N PHE A 9 -17.77 -11.04 5.12
CA PHE A 9 -17.49 -9.64 5.42
C PHE A 9 -15.98 -9.34 5.48
N GLU A 10 -15.19 -10.19 6.12
CA GLU A 10 -13.72 -10.10 6.14
C GLU A 10 -13.17 -10.16 4.70
N LYS A 11 -13.57 -11.15 3.89
CA LYS A 11 -13.15 -11.27 2.49
C LYS A 11 -13.51 -10.04 1.65
N SER A 12 -14.70 -9.47 1.84
CA SER A 12 -15.15 -8.29 1.08
C SER A 12 -14.47 -7.00 1.54
N CYS A 13 -14.20 -6.82 2.84
CA CYS A 13 -13.39 -5.72 3.36
C CYS A 13 -11.94 -5.78 2.83
N VAL A 14 -11.35 -6.97 2.78
CA VAL A 14 -9.99 -7.16 2.23
C VAL A 14 -9.95 -6.86 0.73
N ALA A 15 -10.96 -7.27 -0.04
CA ALA A 15 -11.06 -6.91 -1.45
C ALA A 15 -11.17 -5.39 -1.67
N GLY A 16 -11.91 -4.68 -0.79
CA GLY A 16 -11.98 -3.22 -0.79
C GLY A 16 -10.62 -2.57 -0.50
N ALA A 17 -9.96 -2.99 0.58
CA ALA A 17 -8.63 -2.49 0.94
C ALA A 17 -7.59 -2.73 -0.16
N ALA A 18 -7.57 -3.92 -0.78
CA ALA A 18 -6.65 -4.26 -1.87
C ALA A 18 -6.82 -3.38 -3.12
N THR A 19 -8.04 -2.89 -3.37
CA THR A 19 -8.32 -1.97 -4.48
C THR A 19 -7.75 -0.58 -4.20
N ASP A 20 -7.89 -0.09 -2.96
CA ASP A 20 -7.32 1.18 -2.52
C ASP A 20 -5.78 1.14 -2.49
N PHE A 21 -5.20 -0.01 -2.09
CA PHE A 21 -3.76 -0.23 -2.15
C PHE A 21 -3.23 -0.21 -3.60
N GLY A 22 -3.97 -0.72 -4.58
CA GLY A 22 -3.55 -0.66 -5.99
C GLY A 22 -3.25 0.77 -6.49
N GLN A 23 -3.81 1.78 -5.86
CA GLN A 23 -3.64 3.19 -6.22
C GLN A 23 -2.57 3.94 -5.39
N LEU A 24 -1.76 3.23 -4.59
CA LEU A 24 -0.77 3.85 -3.70
C LEU A 24 0.19 4.84 -4.37
N ILE A 25 0.53 4.61 -5.63
CA ILE A 25 1.42 5.52 -6.37
C ILE A 25 0.82 6.93 -6.51
N LEU A 26 -0.51 7.07 -6.47
CA LEU A 26 -1.20 8.36 -6.56
C LEU A 26 -0.98 9.26 -5.33
N LEU A 27 -0.58 8.68 -4.20
CA LEU A 27 -0.18 9.44 -3.01
C LEU A 27 1.04 10.32 -3.28
N PHE A 28 1.86 9.96 -4.26
CA PHE A 28 3.11 10.64 -4.62
C PHE A 28 2.97 11.51 -5.88
N THR A 29 1.75 11.92 -6.21
CA THR A 29 1.53 12.91 -7.27
C THR A 29 2.10 14.28 -6.88
N LYS A 30 2.50 15.09 -7.87
CA LYS A 30 3.10 16.43 -7.64
C LYS A 30 2.35 17.29 -6.60
N PRO A 31 1.01 17.37 -6.59
CA PRO A 31 0.27 18.16 -5.60
C PRO A 31 0.42 17.64 -4.15
N ASN A 32 0.75 16.37 -3.99
CA ASN A 32 0.78 15.69 -2.71
C ASN A 32 2.20 15.53 -2.15
N LEU A 33 3.25 15.68 -2.95
CA LEU A 33 4.63 15.51 -2.50
C LEU A 33 4.99 16.40 -1.29
N SER A 34 4.47 17.62 -1.21
CA SER A 34 4.73 18.54 -0.09
C SER A 34 4.12 18.08 1.25
N LYS A 35 3.23 17.07 1.22
CA LYS A 35 2.62 16.46 2.41
C LYS A 35 3.51 15.39 3.04
N TYR A 36 4.61 15.02 2.40
CA TYR A 36 5.50 13.94 2.84
C TYR A 36 6.92 14.45 3.05
N ARG A 37 7.60 13.90 4.05
CA ARG A 37 9.05 13.96 4.17
C ARG A 37 9.60 12.72 3.48
N PHE A 38 10.64 12.91 2.68
CA PHE A 38 11.39 11.83 2.05
C PHE A 38 12.82 11.83 2.55
N GLU A 39 13.38 10.65 2.72
CA GLU A 39 14.77 10.44 3.10
C GLU A 39 15.35 9.25 2.34
N PHE A 40 16.59 9.36 1.90
CA PHE A 40 17.30 8.21 1.35
C PHE A 40 17.68 7.27 2.50
N THR A 41 17.18 6.04 2.47
CA THR A 41 17.40 5.04 3.53
C THR A 41 18.42 3.97 3.15
N GLY A 42 18.76 3.84 1.86
CA GLY A 42 19.85 2.98 1.41
C GLY A 42 19.68 2.45 -0.01
N ASP A 43 20.50 1.47 -0.35
CA ASP A 43 20.44 0.76 -1.62
C ASP A 43 19.83 -0.63 -1.42
N THR A 44 19.08 -1.11 -2.41
CA THR A 44 18.48 -2.43 -2.42
C THR A 44 18.43 -3.02 -3.82
N ARG A 45 17.96 -4.27 -3.93
CA ARG A 45 17.74 -4.95 -5.21
C ARG A 45 16.31 -5.47 -5.28
N ILE A 46 15.59 -5.12 -6.34
CA ILE A 46 14.24 -5.61 -6.63
C ILE A 46 14.30 -6.46 -7.89
N GLY A 47 14.21 -7.79 -7.74
CA GLY A 47 14.42 -8.71 -8.84
C GLY A 47 15.84 -8.58 -9.39
N VAL A 48 15.96 -8.15 -10.65
CA VAL A 48 17.25 -7.95 -11.31
C VAL A 48 17.78 -6.52 -11.18
N ASP A 49 16.92 -5.55 -10.84
CA ASP A 49 17.23 -4.13 -10.83
C ASP A 49 17.84 -3.67 -9.49
N ASN A 50 18.88 -2.83 -9.58
CA ASN A 50 19.37 -2.06 -8.43
C ASN A 50 18.45 -0.86 -8.19
N ALA A 51 18.14 -0.61 -6.92
CA ALA A 51 17.20 0.43 -6.52
C ALA A 51 17.72 1.24 -5.33
N TRP A 52 17.38 2.52 -5.32
CA TRP A 52 17.43 3.34 -4.12
C TRP A 52 16.17 3.12 -3.29
N LEU A 53 16.36 3.01 -2.00
CA LEU A 53 15.29 2.95 -1.01
C LEU A 53 15.10 4.35 -0.43
N ILE A 54 13.88 4.86 -0.58
CA ILE A 54 13.48 6.19 -0.12
C ILE A 54 12.41 6.00 0.94
N GLY A 55 12.75 6.24 2.19
CA GLY A 55 11.80 6.30 3.29
C GLY A 55 10.89 7.52 3.14
N PHE A 56 9.63 7.36 3.52
CA PHE A 56 8.68 8.48 3.57
C PHE A 56 7.83 8.47 4.84
N THR A 57 7.46 9.66 5.27
CA THR A 57 6.51 9.86 6.37
C THR A 57 5.60 11.04 6.07
N GLN A 58 4.29 10.84 6.23
CA GLN A 58 3.29 11.87 6.08
C GLN A 58 3.43 12.93 7.18
N GLN A 59 3.55 14.19 6.77
CA GLN A 59 3.68 15.33 7.69
C GLN A 59 2.35 16.01 7.98
N GLY A 60 1.39 15.94 7.04
CA GLY A 60 0.07 16.54 7.17
C GLY A 60 -0.85 16.17 6.02
N GLY A 61 -2.11 16.62 6.09
CA GLY A 61 -3.18 16.25 5.17
C GLY A 61 -4.04 15.10 5.69
N ASN A 62 -5.30 15.07 5.24
CA ASN A 62 -6.25 13.99 5.55
C ASN A 62 -6.15 12.84 4.55
N GLU A 63 -5.02 12.67 3.88
CA GLU A 63 -4.80 11.50 3.02
C GLU A 63 -4.50 10.32 3.93
N SER A 64 -5.54 9.88 4.64
CA SER A 64 -5.59 8.57 5.25
C SER A 64 -5.84 7.59 4.13
N LEU A 65 -5.02 6.55 4.03
CA LEU A 65 -5.45 5.39 3.28
C LEU A 65 -6.79 4.95 3.90
N HIS A 66 -7.87 4.97 3.12
CA HIS A 66 -9.15 4.44 3.56
C HIS A 66 -9.02 2.91 3.56
N ILE A 67 -8.36 2.34 4.57
CA ILE A 67 -8.48 0.90 4.82
C ILE A 67 -9.93 0.73 5.26
N SER A 68 -10.77 0.31 4.32
CA SER A 68 -12.22 0.25 4.45
C SER A 68 -12.66 -0.81 5.47
N GLU A 69 -12.46 -0.53 6.75
CA GLU A 69 -13.11 -1.17 7.87
C GLU A 69 -13.89 -0.12 8.66
N GLY A 70 -15.21 -0.10 8.47
CA GLY A 70 -16.17 0.48 9.40
C GLY A 70 -15.89 1.91 9.90
N SER A 71 -16.39 2.91 9.17
CA SER A 71 -16.78 4.27 9.62
C SER A 71 -15.84 5.11 10.52
N LYS A 72 -14.65 4.66 10.92
CA LYS A 72 -13.68 5.44 11.69
C LYS A 72 -12.54 5.88 10.79
N LYS A 73 -12.52 7.17 10.47
CA LYS A 73 -11.37 7.85 9.85
C LYS A 73 -10.17 7.74 10.78
N MET A 74 -9.24 6.84 10.46
CA MET A 74 -7.99 6.72 11.18
C MET A 74 -7.02 7.81 10.72
N LYS A 75 -6.59 8.64 11.67
CA LYS A 75 -5.69 9.80 11.46
C LYS A 75 -4.23 9.44 11.72
N GLU A 76 -3.84 8.18 11.54
CA GLU A 76 -2.43 7.81 11.71
C GLU A 76 -1.63 8.20 10.47
N LYS A 77 -0.43 8.74 10.71
CA LYS A 77 0.45 9.23 9.66
C LYS A 77 0.96 8.05 8.85
N LEU A 78 0.71 8.10 7.54
CA LEU A 78 1.21 7.08 6.64
C LEU A 78 2.75 7.13 6.55
N GLN A 79 3.40 5.98 6.67
CA GLN A 79 4.85 5.86 6.51
C GLN A 79 5.23 4.58 5.78
N GLY A 80 6.43 4.56 5.22
CA GLY A 80 6.89 3.42 4.45
C GLY A 80 8.15 3.73 3.65
N GLU A 81 8.36 2.93 2.61
CA GLU A 81 9.52 3.04 1.72
C GLU A 81 9.10 2.89 0.26
N ILE A 82 9.78 3.61 -0.62
CA ILE A 82 9.69 3.47 -2.07
C ILE A 82 11.03 2.98 -2.58
N ALA A 83 11.04 1.83 -3.26
CA ALA A 83 12.20 1.39 -4.02
C ALA A 83 12.10 1.95 -5.44
N VAL A 84 13.05 2.79 -5.84
CA VAL A 84 13.13 3.39 -7.18
C VAL A 84 14.38 2.91 -7.91
N ARG A 85 14.25 2.56 -9.18
CA ARG A 85 15.37 2.04 -9.98
C ARG A 85 16.46 3.09 -10.19
N GLN A 86 17.72 2.72 -9.98
CA GLN A 86 18.86 3.66 -10.02
C GLN A 86 19.12 4.28 -11.41
N GLY A 87 18.64 3.66 -12.50
CA GLY A 87 18.89 4.14 -13.87
C GLY A 87 17.93 5.22 -14.37
N ASP A 88 16.67 5.16 -13.94
CA ASP A 88 15.58 5.97 -14.49
C ASP A 88 14.51 6.37 -13.48
N TYR A 89 14.76 6.13 -12.20
CA TYR A 89 13.89 6.48 -11.08
C TYR A 89 12.50 5.83 -11.14
N LEU A 90 12.34 4.76 -11.94
CA LEU A 90 11.07 4.04 -12.02
C LEU A 90 10.74 3.41 -10.65
N PRO A 91 9.55 3.67 -10.07
CA PRO A 91 9.10 2.98 -8.88
C PRO A 91 8.96 1.48 -9.16
N LEU A 92 9.62 0.66 -8.35
CA LEU A 92 9.57 -0.80 -8.45
C LEU A 92 8.69 -1.41 -7.36
N ARG A 93 8.70 -0.80 -6.18
CA ARG A 93 7.95 -1.27 -5.00
C ARG A 93 7.63 -0.12 -4.07
N ILE A 94 6.44 -0.17 -3.48
CA ILE A 94 6.08 0.63 -2.31
C ILE A 94 5.80 -0.34 -1.16
N THR A 95 6.45 -0.11 -0.02
CA THR A 95 6.15 -0.77 1.24
C THR A 95 5.51 0.24 2.18
N LEU A 96 4.45 -0.15 2.86
CA LEU A 96 3.75 0.64 3.86
C LEU A 96 3.66 -0.12 5.16
N ASN A 97 3.83 0.62 6.25
CA ASN A 97 3.59 0.13 7.60
C ASN A 97 2.72 1.15 8.34
N SER A 98 1.67 0.67 8.98
CA SER A 98 0.83 1.45 9.87
C SER A 98 0.64 0.67 11.16
N SER A 99 0.81 1.31 12.31
CA SER A 99 0.42 0.74 13.60
C SER A 99 -0.58 1.67 14.26
N HIS A 100 -1.61 1.10 14.87
CA HIS A 100 -2.63 1.84 15.58
C HIS A 100 -3.25 1.00 16.69
N ASN A 101 -3.64 1.67 17.77
CA ASN A 101 -4.40 1.03 18.84
C ASN A 101 -5.89 1.05 18.51
N ARG A 102 -6.54 -0.11 18.61
CA ARG A 102 -7.99 -0.24 18.53
C ARG A 102 -8.48 -0.99 19.76
N GLU A 103 -9.23 -0.27 20.59
CA GLU A 103 -9.63 -0.75 21.91
C GLU A 103 -8.37 -1.08 22.72
N ASP A 104 -8.18 -2.33 23.12
CA ASP A 104 -7.03 -2.79 23.91
C ASP A 104 -5.99 -3.56 23.06
N ASN A 105 -6.11 -3.55 21.72
CA ASN A 105 -5.21 -4.26 20.84
C ASN A 105 -4.37 -3.29 19.99
N GLU A 106 -3.09 -3.61 19.83
CA GLU A 106 -2.24 -3.03 18.80
C GLU A 106 -2.52 -3.71 17.46
N ILE A 107 -2.93 -2.93 16.46
CA ILE A 107 -3.12 -3.39 15.09
C ILE A 107 -1.99 -2.85 14.24
N ARG A 108 -1.24 -3.75 13.60
CA ARG A 108 -0.21 -3.40 12.62
C ARG A 108 -0.60 -3.92 11.24
N ASP A 109 -0.65 -3.00 10.28
CA ASP A 109 -0.92 -3.25 8.88
C ASP A 109 0.35 -3.08 8.07
N GLU A 110 0.69 -4.08 7.27
CA GLU A 110 1.81 -4.06 6.33
C GLU A 110 1.29 -4.28 4.93
N ALA A 111 1.66 -3.40 4.00
CA ALA A 111 1.37 -3.58 2.58
C ALA A 111 2.65 -3.46 1.76
N LYS A 112 2.80 -4.36 0.80
CA LYS A 112 3.91 -4.37 -0.15
C LYS A 112 3.35 -4.50 -1.54
N LEU A 113 3.49 -3.44 -2.32
CA LEU A 113 2.97 -3.35 -3.68
C LEU A 113 4.11 -3.24 -4.68
N ASP A 114 4.18 -4.22 -5.56
CA ASP A 114 5.10 -4.26 -6.70
C ASP A 114 4.48 -3.60 -7.91
N TYR A 115 5.32 -2.90 -8.66
CA TYR A 115 4.95 -2.24 -9.91
C TYR A 115 5.72 -2.83 -11.08
N ALA A 116 5.08 -2.82 -12.25
CA ALA A 116 5.70 -3.18 -13.52
C ALA A 116 5.26 -2.21 -14.62
N VAL A 117 6.10 -2.05 -15.63
CA VAL A 117 5.70 -1.36 -16.85
C VAL A 117 4.95 -2.35 -17.74
N ILE A 118 3.66 -2.13 -17.92
CA ILE A 118 2.80 -2.94 -18.78
C ILE A 118 2.32 -2.03 -19.90
N SER A 119 2.64 -2.39 -21.16
CA SER A 119 2.31 -1.58 -22.35
C SER A 119 2.74 -0.11 -22.23
N GLY A 120 3.93 0.12 -21.66
CA GLY A 120 4.51 1.47 -21.49
C GLY A 120 3.96 2.28 -20.31
N THR A 121 3.04 1.72 -19.52
CA THR A 121 2.46 2.39 -18.34
C THR A 121 2.90 1.69 -17.05
N LEU A 122 3.29 2.46 -16.03
CA LEU A 122 3.59 1.92 -14.70
C LEU A 122 2.29 1.51 -14.01
N LEU A 123 2.13 0.22 -13.76
CA LEU A 123 0.91 -0.36 -13.21
C LEU A 123 1.25 -1.31 -12.06
N PRO A 124 0.34 -1.45 -11.08
CA PRO A 124 0.47 -2.46 -10.04
C PRO A 124 0.59 -3.87 -10.64
N ALA A 125 1.47 -4.68 -10.07
CA ALA A 125 1.74 -6.03 -10.51
C ALA A 125 1.36 -7.06 -9.43
N ALA A 126 1.72 -6.82 -8.17
CA ALA A 126 1.38 -7.71 -7.07
C ALA A 126 1.29 -6.98 -5.73
N LEU A 127 0.29 -7.33 -4.91
CA LEU A 127 0.13 -6.84 -3.55
C LEU A 127 0.30 -8.01 -2.58
N VAL A 128 1.10 -7.81 -1.54
CA VAL A 128 1.05 -8.60 -0.32
C VAL A 128 0.59 -7.69 0.80
N TYR A 129 -0.53 -8.03 1.42
CA TYR A 129 -1.07 -7.31 2.56
C TYR A 129 -1.14 -8.25 3.76
N ARG A 130 -0.72 -7.76 4.92
CA ARG A 130 -0.72 -8.49 6.18
C ARG A 130 -1.28 -7.62 7.28
N ARG A 131 -2.02 -8.25 8.18
CA ARG A 131 -2.46 -7.63 9.42
C ARG A 131 -2.03 -8.46 10.61
N PHE A 132 -1.51 -7.75 11.60
CA PHE A 132 -1.13 -8.27 12.89
C PHE A 132 -2.01 -7.64 13.97
N VAL A 133 -2.40 -8.43 14.96
CA VAL A 133 -3.09 -7.98 16.18
C VAL A 133 -2.25 -8.46 17.37
N ASN A 134 -1.72 -7.53 18.17
CA ASN A 134 -0.76 -7.81 19.24
C ASN A 134 0.38 -8.72 18.76
N ASP A 135 0.97 -8.36 17.62
CA ASP A 135 2.02 -9.10 16.90
C ASP A 135 1.67 -10.49 16.36
N GLU A 136 0.45 -10.98 16.55
CA GLU A 136 -0.04 -12.19 15.91
C GLU A 136 -0.60 -11.88 14.52
N MET A 137 -0.09 -12.55 13.47
CA MET A 137 -0.62 -12.40 12.12
C MET A 137 -2.00 -13.05 12.02
N VAL A 138 -3.04 -12.23 11.91
CA VAL A 138 -4.43 -12.69 11.81
C VAL A 138 -4.94 -12.77 10.37
N LEU A 139 -4.24 -12.10 9.44
CA LEU A 139 -4.62 -12.06 8.04
C LEU A 139 -3.39 -11.90 7.14
N GLU A 140 -3.38 -12.67 6.05
CA GLU A 140 -2.53 -12.44 4.89
C GLU A 140 -3.40 -12.45 3.63
N SER A 141 -3.10 -11.55 2.69
CA SER A 141 -3.77 -11.52 1.39
C SER A 141 -2.77 -11.19 0.30
N ILE A 142 -2.80 -12.00 -0.76
CA ILE A 142 -1.88 -11.90 -1.88
C ILE A 142 -2.70 -11.71 -3.15
N TYR A 143 -2.44 -10.62 -3.85
CA TYR A 143 -3.08 -10.29 -5.12
C TYR A 143 -2.03 -10.21 -6.23
N ARG A 144 -2.42 -10.66 -7.41
CA ARG A 144 -1.69 -10.44 -8.65
C ARG A 144 -2.61 -9.70 -9.60
N TYR A 145 -2.14 -8.56 -10.09
CA TYR A 145 -2.89 -7.77 -11.06
C TYR A 145 -2.47 -8.21 -12.47
N SER A 146 -3.45 -8.49 -13.32
CA SER A 146 -3.25 -8.86 -14.71
C SER A 146 -4.31 -8.19 -15.59
N ASP A 147 -4.16 -8.34 -16.90
CA ASP A 147 -5.19 -8.00 -17.90
C ASP A 147 -5.67 -6.54 -17.84
N TRP A 148 -4.75 -5.62 -17.53
CA TRP A 148 -5.02 -4.18 -17.50
C TRP A 148 -5.65 -3.69 -18.80
N GLN A 149 -6.85 -3.12 -18.68
CA GLN A 149 -7.58 -2.52 -19.79
C GLN A 149 -7.57 -1.00 -19.67
N PRO A 150 -7.25 -0.26 -20.73
CA PRO A 150 -7.48 1.17 -20.74
C PRO A 150 -8.97 1.46 -20.66
N ILE A 151 -9.37 2.39 -19.80
CA ILE A 151 -10.74 2.91 -19.82
C ILE A 151 -10.82 3.92 -20.96
N PRO A 152 -11.72 3.76 -21.95
CA PRO A 152 -11.86 4.71 -23.03
C PRO A 152 -12.25 6.09 -22.49
N ALA A 153 -11.57 7.13 -22.98
CA ALA A 153 -11.93 8.50 -22.66
C ALA A 153 -13.36 8.78 -23.16
N LYS A 154 -14.17 9.42 -22.32
CA LYS A 154 -15.49 9.95 -22.70
C LYS A 154 -15.36 11.29 -23.39
#